data_AF-A0AA38U8L0-F1
#
_entry.id   AF-A0AA38U8L0-F1
#
_cell.length_a   1.000
_cell.length_b   1.000
_cell.length_c   1.000
_cell.angle_alpha   90.00
_cell.angle_beta   90.00
_cell.angle_gamma   90.00
#
_symmetry.space_group_name_H-M   'P 1'
#
loop_
_entity.id
_entity.type
_entity.pdbx_description
1 polymer ?
#
loop_
_entity_poly.entity_id
_entity_poly.type
_entity_poly.pdbx_seq_one_letter_code
_entity_poly.pdbx_strand_id
1 'polypeptide(L)'
;CDEINLDNTPKDSSITRSTFTHAQKMRAAATFGFGRVHGLGMQVWHQSEITGNWVGNPSVSETLSCYMLSLRRRKVCGSFACHSAFLRLICSQTQKGETATSARAISSDLLKRLYDFNTQPELQEQYSYGPTPRNGFKNPTDWAGPRARLLLNLGYAIAFCGLLRVDELLKIQIHDIHPEQIDGRTKLTLHLPMRKTSQFGGM
;
A
#
# COMPACT_ATOMS: atom_id res chain seq x y z
N CYS A 1 2.73 19.05 -9.95
CA CYS A 1 3.35 17.86 -9.33
C CYS A 1 4.76 18.15 -8.84
N ASP A 2 5.65 18.73 -9.65
CA ASP A 2 7.03 19.00 -9.25
C ASP A 2 7.19 20.13 -8.21
N GLU A 3 8.36 20.13 -7.56
CA GLU A 3 8.83 21.13 -6.59
C GLU A 3 9.45 22.35 -7.26
N ILE A 4 9.79 22.23 -8.54
CA ILE A 4 10.40 23.27 -9.36
C ILE A 4 9.35 23.81 -10.34
N ASN A 5 9.36 25.12 -10.58
CA ASN A 5 8.61 25.78 -11.65
C ASN A 5 9.26 25.53 -13.02
N LEU A 6 8.56 25.90 -14.09
CA LEU A 6 9.12 25.88 -15.45
C LEU A 6 10.34 26.80 -15.58
N ASP A 7 10.38 27.88 -14.79
CA ASP A 7 11.48 28.84 -14.74
C ASP A 7 12.67 28.38 -13.87
N ASN A 8 12.70 27.10 -13.51
CA ASN A 8 13.69 26.51 -12.58
C ASN A 8 13.69 27.08 -11.15
N THR A 9 12.71 27.91 -10.79
CA THR A 9 12.58 28.44 -9.42
C THR A 9 11.89 27.43 -8.50
N PRO A 10 12.29 27.33 -7.22
CA PRO A 10 11.61 26.45 -6.27
C PRO A 10 10.20 26.98 -5.98
N LYS A 11 9.22 26.09 -5.91
CA LYS A 11 7.86 26.42 -5.48
C LYS A 11 7.79 26.62 -3.98
N ASP A 12 7.01 27.59 -3.54
CA ASP A 12 6.72 27.78 -2.13
C ASP A 12 6.12 26.49 -1.52
N SER A 13 6.48 26.27 -0.25
CA SER A 13 5.99 25.21 0.63
C SER A 13 4.50 25.35 0.98
N SER A 14 3.95 26.57 0.90
CA SER A 14 2.53 26.86 1.15
C SER A 14 1.60 26.27 0.08
N ILE A 15 2.12 26.01 -1.12
CA ILE A 15 1.33 25.55 -2.27
C ILE A 15 1.09 24.05 -2.17
N THR A 16 -0.18 23.65 -2.25
CA THR A 16 -0.55 22.22 -2.30
C THR A 16 -0.08 21.60 -3.61
N ARG A 17 0.74 20.55 -3.52
CA ARG A 17 1.35 19.88 -4.68
C ARG A 17 0.61 18.60 -5.00
N SER A 18 0.24 18.43 -6.27
CA SER A 18 -0.36 17.17 -6.74
C SER A 18 0.64 16.02 -6.68
N THR A 19 0.11 14.83 -6.44
CA THR A 19 0.85 13.57 -6.24
C THR A 19 1.47 13.01 -7.53
N PHE A 20 2.44 12.10 -7.45
CA PHE A 20 2.97 11.35 -8.59
C PHE A 20 1.87 10.60 -9.35
N THR A 21 0.87 10.06 -8.66
CA THR A 21 -0.31 9.40 -9.21
C THR A 21 -1.10 10.37 -10.09
N HIS A 22 -1.22 11.63 -9.66
CA HIS A 22 -1.81 12.68 -10.48
C HIS A 22 -0.96 12.95 -11.74
N ALA A 23 0.37 13.00 -11.62
CA ALA A 23 1.26 13.11 -12.78
C ALA A 23 1.12 11.91 -13.74
N GLN A 24 0.97 10.69 -13.22
CA GLN A 24 0.80 9.48 -14.01
C GLN A 24 -0.53 9.49 -14.78
N LYS A 25 -1.62 9.97 -14.15
CA LYS A 25 -2.90 10.18 -14.81
C LYS A 25 -2.80 11.22 -15.94
N MET A 26 -2.12 12.34 -15.69
CA MET A 26 -1.86 13.36 -16.71
C MET A 26 -1.08 12.79 -17.90
N ARG A 27 -0.02 12.01 -17.64
CA ARG A 27 0.75 11.36 -18.71
C ARG A 27 -0.08 10.36 -19.50
N ALA A 28 -0.92 9.55 -18.84
CA ALA A 28 -1.80 8.60 -19.52
C ALA A 28 -2.81 9.32 -20.42
N ALA A 29 -3.42 10.40 -19.92
CA ALA A 29 -4.34 11.23 -20.70
C ALA A 29 -3.66 11.87 -21.91
N ALA A 30 -2.46 12.43 -21.75
CA ALA A 30 -1.69 12.99 -22.85
C ALA A 30 -1.31 11.91 -23.88
N THR A 31 -0.88 10.73 -23.43
CA THR A 31 -0.54 9.60 -24.31
C THR A 31 -1.74 9.19 -25.16
N PHE A 32 -2.93 9.10 -24.54
CA PHE A 32 -4.18 8.83 -25.25
C PHE A 32 -4.55 9.96 -26.23
N GLY A 33 -4.44 11.22 -25.82
CA GLY A 33 -4.73 12.37 -26.66
C GLY A 33 -3.85 12.40 -27.91
N PHE A 34 -2.52 12.34 -27.75
CA PHE A 34 -1.61 12.33 -28.89
C PHE A 34 -1.76 11.07 -29.74
N GLY A 35 -1.96 9.90 -29.12
CA GLY A 35 -2.08 8.64 -29.84
C GLY A 35 -3.36 8.51 -30.64
N ARG A 36 -4.51 8.86 -30.05
CA ARG A 36 -5.83 8.63 -30.64
C ARG A 36 -6.45 9.86 -31.30
N VAL A 37 -6.32 11.04 -30.69
CA VAL A 37 -6.92 12.28 -31.22
C VAL A 37 -6.06 12.87 -32.34
N HIS A 38 -4.75 12.90 -32.14
CA HIS A 38 -3.81 13.41 -33.15
C HIS A 38 -3.26 12.33 -34.10
N GLY A 39 -3.64 11.07 -33.92
CA GLY A 39 -3.23 9.96 -34.79
C GLY A 39 -1.73 9.67 -34.78
N LEU A 40 -0.97 10.19 -33.81
CA LEU A 40 0.49 10.02 -33.70
C LEU A 40 0.87 8.62 -33.15
N GLY A 41 -0.13 7.82 -32.76
CA GLY A 41 0.06 6.47 -32.24
C GLY A 41 0.90 6.41 -30.96
N MET A 42 1.62 5.30 -30.81
CA MET A 42 2.56 5.03 -29.71
C MET A 42 4.03 5.14 -30.14
N GLN A 43 4.29 5.69 -31.32
CA GLN A 43 5.66 5.85 -31.80
C GLN A 43 6.45 6.78 -30.88
N VAL A 44 7.70 6.43 -30.60
CA VAL A 44 8.58 7.24 -29.75
C VAL A 44 8.79 8.60 -30.41
N TRP A 45 8.78 9.67 -29.62
CA TRP A 45 9.09 11.02 -30.08
C TRP A 45 10.55 11.10 -30.53
N HIS A 46 10.78 11.35 -31.82
CA HIS A 46 12.11 11.47 -32.41
C HIS A 46 12.08 12.45 -33.58
N GLN A 47 13.25 12.95 -33.96
CA GLN A 47 13.39 13.78 -35.15
C GLN A 47 13.52 12.87 -36.38
N SER A 48 12.71 13.10 -37.41
CA SER A 48 12.80 12.38 -38.67
C SER A 48 14.07 12.81 -39.42
N GLU A 49 14.94 11.84 -39.74
CA GLU A 49 16.17 12.08 -40.48
C GLU A 49 15.93 12.63 -41.90
N ILE A 50 14.76 12.31 -42.47
CA ILE A 50 14.41 12.64 -43.86
C ILE A 50 13.79 14.04 -43.96
N THR A 51 12.93 14.41 -43.01
CA THR A 51 12.17 15.67 -43.07
C THR A 51 12.66 16.73 -42.09
N GLY A 52 13.52 16.36 -41.12
CA GLY A 52 13.94 17.23 -40.02
C GLY A 52 12.83 17.54 -39.00
N ASN A 53 11.60 17.10 -39.25
CA ASN A 53 10.44 17.34 -38.39
C ASN A 53 10.40 16.33 -37.24
N TRP A 54 9.87 16.75 -36.10
CA TRP A 54 9.64 15.86 -34.97
C TRP A 54 8.37 15.04 -35.17
N VAL A 55 8.49 13.73 -35.02
CA VAL A 55 7.41 12.76 -35.25
C VAL A 55 7.27 11.82 -34.05
N GLY A 56 6.04 11.36 -33.82
CA GLY A 56 5.68 10.41 -32.76
C GLY A 56 4.91 11.06 -31.62
N ASN A 57 4.82 10.37 -30.48
CA ASN A 57 4.08 10.83 -29.32
C ASN A 57 5.02 11.42 -28.26
N PRO A 58 4.95 12.72 -27.97
CA PRO A 58 5.84 13.36 -26.99
C PRO A 58 5.72 12.74 -25.59
N SER A 59 4.55 12.18 -25.23
CA SER A 59 4.31 11.53 -23.93
C SER A 59 5.08 10.22 -23.72
N VAL A 60 5.56 9.63 -24.82
CA VAL A 60 6.35 8.38 -24.86
C VAL A 60 7.86 8.68 -25.01
N SER A 61 8.26 9.95 -25.08
CA SER A 61 9.67 10.35 -25.16
C SER A 61 10.51 9.78 -24.00
N GLU A 62 11.78 9.53 -24.29
CA GLU A 62 12.76 9.12 -23.28
C GLU A 62 12.93 10.21 -22.21
N THR A 63 12.99 11.48 -22.62
CA THR A 63 13.11 12.62 -21.71
C THR A 63 11.99 12.66 -20.67
N LEU A 64 10.72 12.50 -21.09
CA LEU A 64 9.61 12.45 -20.14
C LEU A 64 9.61 11.18 -19.29
N SER A 65 10.10 10.06 -19.82
CA SER A 65 10.25 8.83 -19.04
C SER A 65 11.28 8.98 -17.93
N CYS A 66 12.46 9.51 -18.25
CA CYS A 66 13.52 9.86 -17.30
C CYS A 66 13.04 10.89 -16.28
N TYR A 67 12.30 11.90 -16.73
CA TYR A 67 11.67 12.88 -15.86
C TYR A 67 10.68 12.23 -14.89
N MET A 68 9.78 11.35 -15.37
CA MET A 68 8.82 10.65 -14.52
C MET A 68 9.49 9.72 -13.51
N LEU A 69 10.56 9.02 -13.88
CA LEU A 69 11.37 8.24 -12.95
C LEU A 69 12.01 9.12 -11.88
N SER A 70 12.56 10.27 -12.27
CA SER A 70 13.16 11.23 -11.36
C SER A 70 12.12 11.85 -10.44
N LEU A 71 10.94 12.21 -10.95
CA LEU A 71 9.81 12.73 -10.19
C LEU A 71 9.31 11.68 -9.19
N ARG A 72 9.21 10.41 -9.59
CA ARG A 72 8.87 9.30 -8.69
C ARG A 72 9.88 9.20 -7.55
N ARG A 73 11.18 9.23 -7.85
CA ARG A 73 12.24 9.19 -6.84
C ARG A 73 12.17 10.41 -5.91
N ARG A 74 11.98 11.62 -6.43
CA ARG A 74 11.85 12.84 -5.61
C ARG A 74 10.62 12.81 -4.71
N LYS A 75 9.48 12.32 -5.21
CA LYS A 75 8.26 12.18 -4.39
C LYS A 75 8.34 11.07 -3.36
N VAL A 76 9.11 10.01 -3.64
CA VAL A 76 9.36 8.92 -2.70
C VAL A 76 10.47 9.25 -1.69
N CYS A 77 11.44 10.10 -2.04
CA CYS A 77 12.59 10.48 -1.20
C CYS A 77 12.56 11.91 -0.66
N GLY A 78 11.46 12.63 -0.85
CA GLY A 78 11.30 14.01 -0.42
C GLY A 78 11.10 14.14 1.09
N SER A 79 12.01 13.60 1.91
CA SER A 79 12.26 14.18 3.23
C SER A 79 13.73 14.00 3.58
N PHE A 80 14.36 15.15 3.83
CA PHE A 80 15.67 15.37 4.43
C PHE A 80 16.92 15.40 3.54
N ALA A 81 17.45 16.62 3.42
CA ALA A 81 18.80 16.88 3.90
C ALA A 81 18.98 16.27 5.32
N CYS A 82 19.31 14.98 5.38
CA CYS A 82 19.68 14.27 6.60
C CYS A 82 21.14 13.90 6.45
N HIS A 83 22.00 14.59 7.21
CA HIS A 83 23.46 14.51 7.18
C HIS A 83 24.05 13.20 7.74
N SER A 84 23.34 12.09 7.69
CA SER A 84 23.83 10.81 8.21
C SER A 84 23.40 9.64 7.34
N ALA A 85 24.39 8.96 6.77
CA ALA A 85 24.23 7.79 5.91
C ALA A 85 23.57 6.60 6.61
N PHE A 86 23.54 6.57 7.95
CA PHE A 86 23.07 5.43 8.74
C PHE A 86 21.54 5.36 8.89
N LEU A 87 20.83 6.49 8.73
CA LEU A 87 19.36 6.57 8.81
C LEU A 87 18.64 6.37 7.46
N ARG A 88 19.37 6.15 6.36
CA ARG A 88 18.79 5.94 5.01
C ARG A 88 18.09 4.60 4.84
N LEU A 89 18.35 3.61 5.69
CA LEU A 89 17.78 2.26 5.52
C LEU A 89 16.39 2.10 6.17
N ILE A 90 15.99 3.02 7.06
CA ILE A 90 14.81 2.81 7.93
C ILE A 90 13.72 3.88 7.71
N CYS A 91 14.07 5.08 7.23
CA CYS A 91 13.12 6.20 7.11
C CYS A 91 12.49 6.32 5.71
N SER A 92 11.72 5.30 5.30
CA SER A 92 10.77 5.39 4.17
C SER A 92 9.47 6.13 4.56
N GLN A 93 9.56 7.22 5.34
CA GLN A 93 8.37 7.93 5.81
C GLN A 93 8.18 9.29 5.12
N THR A 94 7.51 9.16 3.97
CA THR A 94 6.30 9.90 3.58
C THR A 94 6.30 11.42 3.75
N GLN A 95 6.55 12.15 2.66
CA GLN A 95 5.92 13.45 2.48
C GLN A 95 4.52 13.28 1.88
N LYS A 96 3.60 14.10 2.40
CA LYS A 96 2.19 14.32 2.01
C LYS A 96 1.78 13.70 0.67
N GLY A 97 1.05 12.60 0.75
CA GLY A 97 0.03 12.24 -0.25
C GLY A 97 0.22 10.93 -1.01
N GLU A 98 1.33 10.21 -0.84
CA GLU A 98 1.55 8.95 -1.57
C GLU A 98 2.18 7.88 -0.69
N THR A 99 1.34 7.19 0.06
CA THR A 99 1.69 5.89 0.62
C THR A 99 1.59 4.85 -0.48
N ALA A 100 2.71 4.16 -0.76
CA ALA A 100 2.71 2.96 -1.58
C ALA A 100 1.69 1.95 -1.05
N THR A 101 1.00 1.24 -1.93
CA THR A 101 -0.08 0.29 -1.58
C THR A 101 0.38 -0.86 -0.66
N SER A 102 1.70 -1.08 -0.51
CA SER A 102 2.31 -1.97 0.48
C SER A 102 2.29 -1.43 1.92
N ALA A 103 1.94 -0.15 2.12
CA ALA A 103 1.87 0.53 3.42
C ALA A 103 0.52 0.37 4.15
N ARG A 104 -0.33 -0.57 3.74
CA ARG A 104 -1.33 -1.17 4.65
C ARG A 104 -0.71 -2.28 5.49
N ALA A 105 0.56 -2.14 5.87
CA ALA A 105 1.17 -3.04 6.82
C ALA A 105 0.44 -2.85 8.16
N ILE A 106 -0.21 -3.91 8.63
CA ILE A 106 -0.79 -3.93 9.96
C ILE A 106 0.37 -3.74 10.95
N SER A 107 0.38 -2.63 11.68
CA SER A 107 1.37 -2.37 12.72
C SER A 107 0.98 -3.05 14.02
N SER A 108 1.96 -3.27 14.90
CA SER A 108 1.71 -3.74 16.27
C SER A 108 0.74 -2.83 17.02
N ASP A 109 0.82 -1.51 16.80
CA ASP A 109 -0.08 -0.53 17.42
C ASP A 109 -1.51 -0.68 16.91
N LEU A 110 -1.69 -1.00 15.62
CA LEU A 110 -3.01 -1.23 15.04
C LEU A 110 -3.63 -2.52 15.59
N LEU A 111 -2.83 -3.58 15.76
CA LEU A 111 -3.27 -4.83 16.41
C LEU A 111 -3.68 -4.60 17.86
N LYS A 112 -2.89 -3.81 18.60
CA LYS A 112 -3.23 -3.45 19.98
C LYS A 112 -4.55 -2.70 20.05
N ARG A 113 -4.75 -1.68 19.21
CA ARG A 113 -6.02 -0.94 19.14
C ARG A 113 -7.20 -1.85 18.77
N LEU A 114 -6.99 -2.81 17.86
CA LEU A 114 -8.01 -3.79 17.49
C LEU A 114 -8.36 -4.71 18.67
N TYR A 115 -7.36 -5.14 19.43
CA TYR A 115 -7.53 -5.94 20.63
C TYR A 115 -8.28 -5.16 21.73
N ASP A 116 -7.86 -3.93 22.01
CA ASP A 116 -8.49 -3.07 23.01
C ASP A 116 -9.96 -2.79 22.66
N PHE A 117 -10.25 -2.55 21.37
CA PHE A 117 -11.62 -2.39 20.87
C PHE A 117 -12.46 -3.65 21.09
N ASN A 118 -11.96 -4.83 20.74
CA ASN A 118 -12.70 -6.08 20.88
C ASN A 118 -12.81 -6.59 22.34
N THR A 119 -12.00 -6.05 23.26
CA THR A 119 -12.02 -6.42 24.69
C THR A 119 -13.07 -5.62 25.48
N GLN A 120 -13.72 -4.64 24.87
CA GLN A 120 -14.77 -3.87 25.52
C GLN A 120 -15.97 -4.76 25.88
N PRO A 121 -16.48 -4.69 27.12
CA PRO A 121 -17.55 -5.59 27.59
C PRO A 121 -18.85 -5.44 26.79
N GLU A 122 -19.17 -4.23 26.33
CA GLU A 122 -20.33 -3.91 25.48
C GLU A 122 -20.33 -4.66 24.14
N LEU A 123 -19.14 -5.01 23.64
CA LEU A 123 -18.96 -5.72 22.38
C LEU A 123 -18.83 -7.24 22.57
N GLN A 124 -18.68 -7.72 23.81
CA GLN A 124 -18.60 -9.14 24.14
C GLN A 124 -19.97 -9.77 24.38
N GLU A 125 -21.01 -8.97 24.60
CA GLU A 125 -22.37 -9.46 24.78
C GLU A 125 -22.82 -10.25 23.53
N GLN A 126 -23.24 -11.50 23.76
CA GLN A 126 -23.78 -12.36 22.73
C GLN A 126 -25.13 -11.81 22.26
N TYR A 127 -25.14 -11.14 21.11
CA TYR A 127 -26.39 -10.87 20.42
C TYR A 127 -27.04 -12.19 19.97
N SER A 128 -28.31 -12.36 20.32
CA SER A 128 -29.14 -13.41 19.72
C SER A 128 -29.17 -13.21 18.20
N TYR A 129 -28.93 -14.28 17.44
CA TYR A 129 -28.83 -14.21 15.99
C TYR A 129 -30.14 -13.69 15.40
N GLY A 130 -30.07 -12.52 14.75
CA GLY A 130 -31.17 -11.94 13.98
C GLY A 130 -30.85 -11.92 12.48
N PRO A 131 -31.84 -12.05 11.61
CA PRO A 131 -31.63 -11.92 10.17
C PRO A 131 -31.03 -10.54 9.84
N THR A 132 -29.99 -10.54 9.01
CA THR A 132 -29.27 -9.33 8.62
C THR A 132 -30.21 -8.42 7.81
N PRO A 133 -30.36 -7.13 8.17
CA PRO A 133 -31.27 -6.26 7.44
C PRO A 133 -30.80 -6.05 6.00
N ARG A 134 -31.75 -6.12 5.05
CA ARG A 134 -31.50 -5.96 3.60
C ARG A 134 -30.88 -4.59 3.23
N ASN A 135 -31.03 -3.58 4.10
CA ASN A 135 -30.48 -2.24 3.96
C ASN A 135 -29.07 -2.06 4.54
N GLY A 136 -28.39 -3.14 4.95
CA GLY A 136 -27.06 -3.08 5.54
C GLY A 136 -27.07 -2.65 7.01
N PHE A 137 -25.89 -2.71 7.64
CA PHE A 137 -25.71 -2.35 9.05
C PHE A 137 -25.84 -0.83 9.24
N LYS A 138 -26.62 -0.40 10.25
CA LYS A 138 -26.79 1.03 10.57
C LYS A 138 -25.50 1.64 11.11
N ASN A 139 -24.77 0.88 11.93
CA ASN A 139 -23.47 1.27 12.43
C ASN A 139 -22.37 0.47 11.74
N PRO A 140 -21.29 1.12 11.27
CA PRO A 140 -20.12 0.43 10.74
C PRO A 140 -19.52 -0.55 11.74
N THR A 141 -19.77 -0.39 13.05
CA THR A 141 -19.30 -1.23 14.16
C THR A 141 -20.22 -2.41 14.46
N ASP A 142 -21.26 -2.68 13.67
CA ASP A 142 -22.10 -3.89 13.77
C ASP A 142 -21.65 -4.98 12.77
N TRP A 143 -20.65 -4.65 11.93
CA TRP A 143 -20.09 -5.59 10.97
C TRP A 143 -19.43 -6.78 11.67
N ALA A 144 -19.94 -7.98 11.39
CA ALA A 144 -19.51 -9.25 11.99
C ALA A 144 -19.70 -9.32 13.52
N GLY A 145 -20.41 -10.34 14.00
CA GLY A 145 -20.63 -10.53 15.44
C GLY A 145 -19.32 -10.72 16.24
N PRO A 146 -19.39 -10.67 17.59
CA PRO A 146 -18.22 -10.72 18.48
C PRO A 146 -17.24 -11.86 18.16
N ARG A 147 -17.77 -13.06 17.92
CA ARG A 147 -16.97 -14.26 17.61
C ARG A 147 -16.14 -14.10 16.34
N ALA A 148 -16.72 -13.50 15.30
CA ALA A 148 -16.03 -13.31 14.04
C ALA A 148 -14.91 -12.26 14.17
N ARG A 149 -15.13 -11.21 14.97
CA ARG A 149 -14.08 -10.20 15.25
C ARG A 149 -12.92 -10.79 16.04
N LEU A 150 -13.20 -11.60 17.06
CA LEU A 150 -12.18 -12.29 17.83
C LEU A 150 -11.38 -13.27 16.96
N LEU A 151 -12.06 -14.01 16.09
CA LEU A 151 -11.41 -14.90 15.12
C LEU A 151 -10.49 -14.12 14.17
N LEU A 152 -10.95 -12.99 13.63
CA LEU A 152 -10.14 -12.14 12.76
C LEU A 152 -8.94 -11.56 13.51
N ASN A 153 -9.12 -11.12 14.75
CA ASN A 153 -8.03 -10.59 15.56
C ASN A 153 -6.95 -11.66 15.83
N LEU A 154 -7.35 -12.88 16.18
CA LEU A 154 -6.45 -14.02 16.32
C LEU A 154 -5.74 -14.32 14.99
N GLY A 155 -6.48 -14.34 13.88
CA GLY A 155 -5.91 -14.57 12.55
C GLY A 155 -4.87 -13.52 12.16
N TYR A 156 -5.13 -12.24 12.44
CA TYR A 156 -4.15 -11.17 12.21
C TYR A 156 -2.92 -11.29 13.09
N ALA A 157 -3.07 -11.69 14.36
CA ALA A 157 -1.92 -11.94 15.25
C ALA A 157 -1.06 -13.10 14.75
N ILE A 158 -1.68 -14.20 14.30
CA ILE A 158 -0.97 -15.36 13.73
C ILE A 158 -0.25 -14.97 12.44
N ALA A 159 -0.93 -14.25 11.53
CA ALA A 159 -0.32 -13.77 10.29
C ALA A 159 0.86 -12.82 10.54
N PHE A 160 0.72 -11.92 11.53
CA PHE A 160 1.76 -10.98 11.91
C PHE A 160 2.99 -11.68 12.52
N CYS A 161 2.79 -12.62 13.45
CA CYS A 161 3.88 -13.39 14.06
C CYS A 161 4.53 -14.38 13.07
N GLY A 162 3.73 -14.98 12.20
CA GLY A 162 4.18 -15.99 11.23
C GLY A 162 4.73 -15.41 9.92
N LEU A 163 4.53 -14.11 9.67
CA LEU A 163 4.72 -13.45 8.37
C LEU A 163 3.98 -14.19 7.25
N LEU A 164 2.76 -14.64 7.54
CA LEU A 164 1.94 -15.43 6.62
C LEU A 164 1.09 -14.54 5.72
N ARG A 165 0.87 -14.99 4.49
CA ARG A 165 -0.13 -14.41 3.61
C ARG A 165 -1.54 -14.87 4.00
N VAL A 166 -2.57 -14.14 3.56
CA VAL A 166 -3.98 -14.47 3.90
C VAL A 166 -4.38 -15.86 3.40
N ASP A 167 -3.89 -16.28 2.23
CA ASP A 167 -4.14 -17.60 1.66
C ASP A 167 -3.46 -18.74 2.44
N GLU A 168 -2.34 -18.45 3.11
CA GLU A 168 -1.67 -19.40 4.01
C GLU A 168 -2.40 -19.47 5.35
N LEU A 169 -2.83 -18.32 5.90
CA LEU A 169 -3.60 -18.24 7.14
C LEU A 169 -4.90 -19.05 7.05
N LEU A 170 -5.63 -18.96 5.92
CA LEU A 170 -6.90 -19.68 5.72
C LEU A 170 -6.75 -21.20 5.61
N LYS A 171 -5.52 -21.71 5.40
CA LYS A 171 -5.25 -23.15 5.35
C LYS A 171 -4.97 -23.75 6.72
N ILE A 172 -4.70 -22.92 7.72
CA ILE A 172 -4.44 -23.38 9.09
C ILE A 172 -5.72 -23.98 9.66
N GLN A 173 -5.62 -25.22 10.10
CA GLN A 173 -6.72 -25.90 10.77
C GLN A 173 -6.47 -26.00 12.27
N ILE A 174 -7.50 -26.35 13.03
CA ILE A 174 -7.39 -26.45 14.49
C ILE A 174 -6.39 -27.50 14.94
N HIS A 175 -6.18 -28.55 14.14
CA HIS A 175 -5.21 -29.61 14.43
C HIS A 175 -3.76 -29.17 14.28
N ASP A 176 -3.50 -28.05 13.60
CA ASP A 176 -2.16 -27.47 13.44
C ASP A 176 -1.74 -26.65 14.68
N ILE A 177 -2.67 -26.43 15.61
CA ILE A 177 -2.49 -25.58 16.79
C ILE A 177 -2.27 -26.47 18.01
N HIS A 178 -1.03 -26.52 18.50
CA HIS A 178 -0.68 -27.28 19.70
C HIS A 178 -0.37 -26.33 20.86
N PRO A 179 -1.22 -26.27 21.90
CA PRO A 179 -0.91 -25.54 23.11
C PRO A 179 0.08 -26.36 23.95
N GLU A 180 1.29 -25.86 24.10
CA GLU A 180 2.31 -26.43 24.97
C GLU A 180 2.50 -25.53 26.20
N GLN A 181 2.53 -26.13 27.39
CA GLN A 181 2.89 -25.43 28.61
C GLN A 181 4.37 -25.68 28.87
N ILE A 182 5.19 -24.66 28.66
CA ILE A 182 6.62 -24.71 28.97
C ILE A 182 6.87 -23.65 30.02
N ASP A 183 7.37 -24.08 31.18
CA ASP A 183 7.90 -23.19 32.22
C ASP A 183 6.88 -22.18 32.76
N GLY A 184 5.63 -22.63 32.99
CA GLY A 184 4.53 -21.80 33.49
C GLY A 184 3.97 -20.78 32.48
N ARG A 185 4.45 -20.79 31.23
CA ARG A 185 3.94 -19.95 30.15
C ARG A 185 3.23 -20.79 29.11
N THR A 186 2.03 -20.34 28.72
CA THR A 186 1.28 -20.96 27.62
C THR A 186 1.91 -20.54 26.30
N LYS A 187 2.63 -21.47 25.66
CA LYS A 187 3.17 -21.29 24.33
C LYS A 187 2.25 -21.98 23.34
N LEU A 188 1.86 -21.26 22.28
CA LEU A 188 1.07 -21.81 21.21
C LEU A 188 2.01 -22.15 20.05
N THR A 189 2.23 -23.44 19.82
CA THR A 189 3.08 -23.94 18.74
C THR A 189 2.20 -24.20 17.52
N LEU A 190 2.49 -23.49 16.42
CA LEU A 190 1.81 -23.63 15.14
C LEU A 190 2.63 -24.51 14.22
N HIS A 191 2.11 -25.68 13.87
CA HIS A 191 2.67 -26.52 12.84
C HIS A 191 2.15 -26.07 11.48
N LEU A 192 3.02 -25.49 10.66
CA LEU A 192 2.64 -25.06 9.31
C LEU A 192 2.84 -26.24 8.35
N PRO A 193 1.78 -26.80 7.74
CA PRO A 193 1.90 -27.92 6.79
C PRO A 193 2.52 -27.48 5.45
N MET A 194 2.70 -26.17 5.24
CA MET A 194 3.19 -25.58 4.00
C MET A 194 4.57 -24.95 4.18
N ARG A 195 5.43 -25.12 3.17
CA ARG A 195 6.73 -24.45 3.08
C ARG A 195 6.49 -22.95 2.81
N LYS A 196 6.99 -22.07 3.69
CA LYS A 196 7.01 -20.62 3.48
C LYS A 196 7.58 -20.32 2.10
N THR A 197 6.76 -19.83 1.16
CA THR A 197 7.26 -19.42 -0.16
C THR A 197 7.89 -18.04 -0.01
N SER A 198 9.22 -18.03 0.19
CA SER A 198 10.15 -16.90 0.28
C SER A 198 10.51 -16.40 1.70
N GLN A 199 11.81 -16.33 1.98
CA GLN A 199 12.40 -15.80 3.22
C GLN A 199 12.21 -14.28 3.36
N PHE A 200 11.99 -13.61 2.24
CA PHE A 200 11.62 -12.21 2.12
C PHE A 200 10.39 -12.20 1.23
N GLY A 201 9.21 -11.94 1.78
CA GLY A 201 7.95 -11.93 1.02
C GLY A 201 8.14 -11.20 -0.30
N GLY A 202 8.09 -11.95 -1.41
CA GLY A 202 8.43 -11.41 -2.72
C GLY A 202 7.51 -10.24 -3.07
N MET A 203 8.09 -9.05 -3.13
CA MET A 203 7.62 -7.88 -3.87
C MET A 203 8.55 -7.66 -5.06
#